data_AF-U1MNZ5-F1
#
_entry.id   AF-U1MNZ5-F1
#
_cell.length_a   1.000
_cell.length_b   1.000
_cell.length_c   1.000
_cell.angle_alpha   90.00
_cell.angle_beta   90.00
_cell.angle_gamma   90.00
#
_symmetry.space_group_name_H-M   'P 1'
#
loop_
_entity.id
_entity.type
_entity.pdbx_description
1 polymer ?
#
loop_
_entity_poly.entity_id
_entity_poly.type
_entity_poly.pdbx_seq_one_letter_code
_entity_poly.pdbx_strand_id
1 'polypeptide(L)'
;MSESPTTTALCLDIDGTLYRGGSVFIESISYLPFVQSGHWSPTDRRILRQAVGLVGRYYGNPWTEKRWRITLRTVDLLQRLGDGELALSLLDTLREVQTQINTVIDPKYTFNSPSTNSYDEMRISLLKKYAKAITTHRRGELRTAMKQALSRCALIDNPTAAALEDITTSTPSVELLLITDMPATIANIFASKAIEVPIQAVVATKFETDQTGRFTGDFYSINKSRMLTALDEQHNWDHVIAAGDTVRDLQMQSTADQFIAVSGQGRIDEHLQEPYVTVSESNPESIHESHDVYVPKEVPLGVVLRTVIST
;
A
#
# COMPACT_ATOMS: atom_id res chain seq x y z
N MET A 1 -38.15 11.37 -18.94
CA MET A 1 -36.70 11.26 -19.20
C MET A 1 -36.16 10.52 -18.00
N SER A 2 -35.58 9.32 -18.19
CA SER A 2 -34.92 8.62 -17.09
C SER A 2 -33.61 9.35 -16.81
N GLU A 3 -33.41 9.79 -15.56
CA GLU A 3 -32.11 10.28 -15.13
C GLU A 3 -31.07 9.19 -15.39
N SER A 4 -29.92 9.59 -15.94
CA SER A 4 -28.76 8.69 -16.04
C SER A 4 -28.38 8.23 -14.63
N PRO A 5 -28.00 6.96 -14.43
CA PRO A 5 -27.57 6.51 -13.11
C PRO A 5 -26.37 7.33 -12.66
N THR A 6 -26.40 7.82 -11.42
CA THR A 6 -25.28 8.54 -10.79
C THR A 6 -24.08 7.62 -10.69
N THR A 7 -22.93 8.12 -11.13
CA THR A 7 -21.66 7.40 -11.21
C THR A 7 -20.72 7.84 -10.09
N THR A 8 -20.14 6.88 -9.38
CA THR A 8 -19.32 7.13 -8.21
C THR A 8 -17.95 6.49 -8.39
N ALA A 9 -16.87 7.25 -8.18
CA ALA A 9 -15.52 6.72 -8.12
C ALA A 9 -15.13 6.38 -6.69
N LEU A 10 -14.71 5.13 -6.45
CA LEU A 10 -14.09 4.72 -5.20
C LEU A 10 -12.58 4.58 -5.39
N CYS A 11 -11.83 5.59 -4.94
CA CYS A 11 -10.39 5.72 -5.14
C CYS A 11 -9.61 5.37 -3.87
N LEU A 12 -8.97 4.21 -3.84
CA LEU A 12 -8.34 3.68 -2.62
C LEU A 12 -6.82 3.61 -2.75
N ASP A 13 -6.09 4.09 -1.74
CA ASP A 13 -4.70 3.65 -1.59
C ASP A 13 -4.64 2.17 -1.17
N ILE A 14 -3.50 1.55 -1.48
CA ILE A 14 -3.24 0.15 -1.12
C ILE A 14 -2.52 0.07 0.23
N ASP A 15 -1.33 0.64 0.32
CA ASP A 15 -0.50 0.53 1.52
C ASP A 15 -1.16 1.28 2.67
N GLY A 16 -1.25 0.66 3.85
CA GLY A 16 -1.82 1.24 5.06
C GLY A 16 -3.34 1.53 5.04
N THR A 17 -3.96 1.56 3.87
CA THR A 17 -5.40 1.78 3.66
C THR A 17 -6.13 0.45 3.46
N LEU A 18 -6.02 -0.16 2.28
CA LEU A 18 -6.53 -1.52 2.04
C LEU A 18 -5.70 -2.55 2.80
N TYR A 19 -4.38 -2.41 2.80
CA TYR A 19 -3.46 -3.24 3.54
C TYR A 19 -3.04 -2.57 4.85
N ARG A 20 -3.91 -2.63 5.87
CA ARG A 20 -3.70 -1.95 7.17
C ARG A 20 -2.47 -2.44 7.96
N GLY A 21 -1.93 -3.61 7.60
CA GLY A 21 -0.76 -4.21 8.24
C GLY A 21 0.55 -3.44 8.02
N GLY A 22 0.61 -2.59 6.98
CA GLY A 22 1.76 -1.77 6.67
C GLY A 22 1.91 -1.53 5.18
N SER A 23 3.06 -1.89 4.61
CA SER A 23 3.35 -1.68 3.19
C SER A 23 3.60 -3.00 2.48
N VAL A 24 2.70 -3.33 1.55
CA VAL A 24 2.82 -4.44 0.62
C VAL A 24 4.12 -4.33 -0.17
N PHE A 25 4.53 -3.12 -0.54
CA PHE A 25 5.81 -2.89 -1.21
C PHE A 25 6.98 -3.37 -0.35
N ILE A 26 7.03 -2.95 0.91
CA ILE A 26 8.13 -3.29 1.83
C ILE A 26 8.17 -4.77 2.16
N GLU A 27 7.02 -5.37 2.43
CA GLU A 27 6.93 -6.80 2.66
C GLU A 27 7.39 -7.58 1.43
N SER A 28 6.89 -7.22 0.24
CA SER A 28 7.25 -7.90 -1.00
C SER A 28 8.75 -7.86 -1.28
N ILE A 29 9.40 -6.70 -1.13
CA ILE A 29 10.86 -6.61 -1.34
C ILE A 29 11.68 -7.28 -0.25
N SER A 30 11.10 -7.54 0.93
CA SER A 30 11.76 -8.33 1.97
C SER A 30 11.83 -9.81 1.59
N TYR A 31 10.80 -10.36 0.93
CA TYR A 31 10.77 -11.74 0.44
C TYR A 31 11.50 -11.93 -0.91
N LEU A 32 11.53 -10.88 -1.74
CA LEU A 32 12.00 -10.94 -3.11
C LEU A 32 13.39 -11.61 -3.30
N PRO A 33 14.42 -11.30 -2.47
CA PRO A 33 15.73 -11.96 -2.55
C PRO A 33 15.70 -13.48 -2.38
N PHE A 34 14.65 -14.00 -1.73
CA PHE A 34 14.62 -15.35 -1.19
C PHE A 34 13.72 -16.28 -2.00
N VAL A 35 12.64 -15.77 -2.59
CA VAL A 35 11.71 -16.59 -3.40
C VAL A 35 12.31 -17.05 -4.74
N GLN A 36 13.32 -16.34 -5.26
CA GLN A 36 14.07 -16.73 -6.46
C GLN A 36 15.57 -16.50 -6.30
N SER A 37 16.14 -17.05 -5.24
CA SER A 37 17.50 -16.78 -4.81
C SER A 37 18.55 -16.85 -5.93
N GLY A 38 18.51 -17.88 -6.79
CA GLY A 38 19.45 -18.03 -7.91
C GLY A 38 19.45 -16.88 -8.93
N HIS A 39 18.39 -16.06 -8.97
CA HIS A 39 18.26 -14.96 -9.92
C HIS A 39 18.80 -13.63 -9.37
N TRP A 40 18.89 -13.47 -8.04
CA TRP A 40 19.32 -12.22 -7.42
C TRP A 40 20.81 -12.23 -7.09
N SER A 41 21.56 -11.31 -7.70
CA SER A 41 22.99 -11.16 -7.41
C SER A 41 23.22 -10.74 -5.95
N PRO A 42 24.39 -11.06 -5.35
CA PRO A 42 24.72 -10.59 -4.00
C PRO A 42 24.62 -9.07 -3.82
N THR A 43 24.84 -8.31 -4.90
CA THR A 43 24.71 -6.85 -4.91
C THR A 43 23.25 -6.43 -4.82
N ASP A 44 22.36 -7.02 -5.61
CA ASP A 44 20.93 -6.67 -5.63
C ASP A 44 20.29 -6.97 -4.28
N ARG A 45 20.57 -8.15 -3.72
CA ARG A 45 20.10 -8.54 -2.38
C ARG A 45 20.56 -7.55 -1.31
N ARG A 46 21.82 -7.10 -1.38
CA ARG A 46 22.34 -6.09 -0.45
C ARG A 46 21.60 -4.76 -0.59
N ILE A 47 21.26 -4.35 -1.82
CA ILE A 47 20.53 -3.12 -2.09
C ILE A 47 19.08 -3.22 -1.55
N LEU A 48 18.40 -4.34 -1.79
CA LEU A 48 17.04 -4.58 -1.26
C LEU A 48 17.02 -4.57 0.28
N ARG A 49 18.02 -5.17 0.94
CA ARG A 49 18.15 -5.06 2.41
C ARG A 49 18.39 -3.64 2.91
N GLN A 50 19.13 -2.83 2.16
CA GLN A 50 19.29 -1.42 2.49
C GLN A 50 17.97 -0.67 2.32
N ALA A 51 17.18 -1.03 1.30
CA ALA A 51 15.87 -0.44 1.04
C ALA A 51 14.91 -0.69 2.22
N VAL A 52 14.80 -1.93 2.70
CA VAL A 52 14.01 -2.25 3.91
C VAL A 52 14.58 -1.56 5.16
N GLY A 53 15.91 -1.50 5.30
CA GLY A 53 16.55 -0.80 6.41
C GLY A 53 16.20 0.69 6.49
N LEU A 54 16.06 1.38 5.35
CA LEU A 54 15.64 2.79 5.32
C LEU A 54 14.27 2.99 5.97
N VAL A 55 13.33 2.09 5.69
CA VAL A 55 11.99 2.14 6.27
C VAL A 55 12.03 1.89 7.77
N GLY A 56 12.83 0.91 8.21
CA GLY A 56 13.08 0.68 9.63
C GLY A 56 13.70 1.87 10.36
N ARG A 57 14.53 2.67 9.67
CA ARG A 57 15.04 3.93 10.22
C ARG A 57 13.95 4.98 10.35
N TYR A 58 13.12 5.12 9.32
CA TYR A 58 12.09 6.15 9.23
C TYR A 58 11.02 5.98 10.31
N TYR A 59 10.43 4.78 10.43
CA TYR A 59 9.40 4.50 11.44
C TYR A 59 9.98 4.22 12.85
N GLY A 60 11.28 4.37 13.03
CA GLY A 60 11.93 4.04 14.28
C GLY A 60 13.18 4.86 14.48
N ASN A 61 14.33 4.19 14.51
CA ASN A 61 15.60 4.81 14.79
C ASN A 61 16.76 4.04 14.13
N PRO A 62 18.01 4.52 14.22
CA PRO A 62 19.16 3.82 13.64
C PRO A 62 19.37 2.38 14.15
N TRP A 63 18.89 2.06 15.35
CA TRP A 63 18.94 0.71 15.90
C TRP A 63 17.91 -0.21 15.22
N THR A 64 16.70 0.29 14.94
CA THR A 64 15.68 -0.44 14.14
C THR A 64 16.19 -0.74 12.73
N GLU A 65 16.83 0.22 12.06
CA GLU A 65 17.53 -0.03 10.78
C GLU A 65 18.55 -1.16 10.92
N LYS A 66 19.43 -1.08 11.92
CA LYS A 66 20.49 -2.06 12.15
C LYS A 66 19.92 -3.45 12.39
N ARG A 67 18.86 -3.56 13.20
CA ARG A 67 18.17 -4.82 13.49
C ARG A 67 17.62 -5.44 12.22
N TRP A 68 16.83 -4.71 11.43
CA TRP A 68 16.29 -5.21 10.15
C TRP A 68 17.40 -5.67 9.20
N ARG A 69 18.48 -4.91 9.10
CA ARG A 69 19.63 -5.27 8.25
C ARG A 69 20.36 -6.52 8.72
N ILE A 70 20.48 -6.73 10.04
CA ILE A 70 21.08 -7.96 10.59
C ILE A 70 20.16 -9.15 10.33
N THR A 71 18.87 -9.02 10.62
CA THR A 71 17.88 -10.07 10.40
C THR A 71 17.89 -10.55 8.95
N LEU A 72 17.78 -9.65 7.98
CA LEU A 72 17.80 -10.01 6.56
C LEU A 72 19.16 -10.55 6.08
N ARG A 73 20.26 -10.21 6.77
CA ARG A 73 21.57 -10.84 6.50
C ARG A 73 21.61 -12.27 7.01
N THR A 74 21.03 -12.54 8.17
CA THR A 74 20.92 -13.90 8.71
C THR A 74 20.08 -14.78 7.78
N VAL A 75 18.94 -14.27 7.30
CA VAL A 75 18.11 -14.96 6.30
C VAL A 75 18.90 -15.26 5.01
N ASP A 76 19.69 -14.29 4.50
CA ASP A 76 20.56 -14.49 3.33
C ASP A 76 21.67 -15.52 3.58
N LEU A 77 22.20 -15.60 4.80
CA LEU A 77 23.18 -16.62 5.17
C LEU A 77 22.55 -18.01 5.20
N LEU A 78 21.40 -18.18 5.85
CA LEU A 78 20.66 -19.44 5.89
C LEU A 78 20.39 -19.95 4.47
N GLN A 79 19.92 -19.07 3.59
CA GLN A 79 19.68 -19.44 2.21
C GLN A 79 20.95 -19.87 1.46
N ARG A 80 22.10 -19.20 1.69
CA ARG A 80 23.37 -19.58 1.05
C ARG A 80 23.90 -20.92 1.55
N LEU A 81 23.55 -21.32 2.77
CA LEU A 81 23.87 -22.63 3.33
C LEU A 81 22.97 -23.76 2.79
N GLY A 82 22.06 -23.45 1.86
CA GLY A 82 21.12 -24.41 1.27
C GLY A 82 19.79 -24.50 2.00
N ASP A 83 19.59 -23.72 3.06
CA ASP A 83 18.40 -23.80 3.91
C ASP A 83 17.37 -22.72 3.56
N GLY A 84 16.85 -22.83 2.32
CA GLY A 84 15.88 -21.88 1.78
C GLY A 84 14.54 -21.90 2.52
N GLU A 85 14.14 -23.06 3.06
CA GLU A 85 12.88 -23.22 3.79
C GLU A 85 12.95 -22.56 5.17
N LEU A 86 14.02 -22.77 5.94
CA LEU A 86 14.20 -22.06 7.21
C LEU A 86 14.33 -20.55 6.99
N ALA A 87 14.99 -20.10 5.93
CA ALA A 87 15.08 -18.69 5.59
C ALA A 87 13.70 -18.06 5.39
N LEU A 88 12.81 -18.73 4.64
CA LEU A 88 11.44 -18.27 4.40
C LEU A 88 10.57 -18.37 5.66
N SER A 89 10.67 -19.48 6.41
CA SER A 89 9.95 -19.67 7.68
C SER A 89 10.31 -18.58 8.69
N LEU A 90 11.58 -18.20 8.78
CA LEU A 90 12.02 -17.11 9.66
C LEU A 90 11.37 -15.76 9.25
N LEU A 91 11.25 -15.48 7.94
CA LEU A 91 10.54 -14.29 7.47
C LEU A 91 9.06 -14.33 7.81
N ASP A 92 8.43 -15.49 7.65
CA ASP A 92 7.01 -15.68 7.99
C ASP A 92 6.75 -15.45 9.49
N THR A 93 7.61 -15.98 10.36
CA THR A 93 7.55 -15.72 11.81
C THR A 93 7.76 -14.25 12.13
N LEU A 94 8.72 -13.58 11.47
CA LEU A 94 8.97 -12.15 11.70
C LEU A 94 7.78 -11.29 11.29
N ARG A 95 7.15 -11.62 10.17
CA ARG A 95 5.93 -10.97 9.68
C ARG A 95 4.80 -11.13 10.70
N GLU A 96 4.54 -12.37 11.15
CA GLU A 96 3.49 -12.64 12.14
C GLU A 96 3.71 -11.89 13.45
N VAL A 97 4.94 -11.89 13.95
CA VAL A 97 5.32 -11.12 15.15
C VAL A 97 5.14 -9.63 14.91
N GLN A 98 5.52 -9.11 13.75
CA GLN A 98 5.33 -7.69 13.43
C GLN A 98 3.85 -7.32 13.37
N THR A 99 3.01 -8.14 12.74
CA THR A 99 1.56 -7.94 12.71
C THR A 99 0.98 -7.91 14.13
N GLN A 100 1.34 -8.86 14.98
CA GLN A 100 0.88 -8.92 16.37
C GLN A 100 1.38 -7.75 17.22
N ILE A 101 2.64 -7.34 17.06
CA ILE A 101 3.17 -6.15 17.75
C ILE A 101 2.41 -4.91 17.29
N ASN A 102 2.16 -4.78 15.99
CA ASN A 102 1.41 -3.66 15.44
C ASN A 102 -0.02 -3.61 15.97
N THR A 103 -0.68 -4.72 16.29
CA THR A 103 -2.02 -4.70 16.91
C THR A 103 -2.01 -4.29 18.38
N VAL A 104 -0.87 -4.33 19.07
CA VAL A 104 -0.76 -4.07 20.52
C VAL A 104 -0.15 -2.70 20.84
N ILE A 105 0.67 -2.14 19.93
CA ILE A 105 1.28 -0.82 20.16
C ILE A 105 0.22 0.28 20.06
N ASP A 106 -0.05 0.92 21.19
CA ASP A 106 -0.82 2.16 21.30
C ASP A 106 -0.05 3.31 20.60
N PRO A 107 -0.71 4.11 19.71
CA PRO A 107 -0.11 5.24 19.00
C PRO A 107 0.73 6.17 19.89
N LYS A 108 0.37 6.30 21.18
CA LYS A 108 1.06 7.14 22.17
C LYS A 108 2.50 6.71 22.47
N TYR A 109 2.90 5.49 22.12
CA TYR A 109 4.26 4.95 22.35
C TYR A 109 5.12 4.91 21.08
N THR A 110 4.65 5.51 19.98
CA THR A 110 5.45 5.63 18.76
C THR A 110 6.52 6.73 18.92
N PHE A 111 7.78 6.34 18.79
CA PHE A 111 8.93 7.24 18.89
C PHE A 111 8.96 8.18 17.66
N ASN A 112 8.98 9.50 17.90
CA ASN A 112 9.19 10.59 16.94
C ASN A 112 8.52 10.42 15.57
N SER A 113 7.35 11.04 15.36
CA SER A 113 6.77 11.12 14.02
C SER A 113 7.70 11.92 13.09
N PRO A 114 8.19 11.33 11.99
CA PRO A 114 9.01 12.06 11.04
C PRO A 114 8.14 13.07 10.26
N SER A 115 8.66 14.26 10.00
CA SER A 115 7.97 15.28 9.19
C SER A 115 7.64 14.79 7.77
N THR A 116 6.66 15.41 7.11
CA THR A 116 6.27 15.16 5.71
C THR A 116 7.45 15.20 4.73
N ASN A 117 8.33 16.19 4.85
CA ASN A 117 9.54 16.30 4.01
C ASN A 117 10.47 15.08 4.17
N SER A 118 10.57 14.52 5.38
CA SER A 118 11.37 13.33 5.63
C SER A 118 10.74 12.04 5.07
N TYR A 119 9.40 12.00 4.93
CA TYR A 119 8.71 10.88 4.28
C TYR A 119 9.03 10.82 2.78
N ASP A 120 8.91 11.95 2.07
CA ASP A 120 9.15 11.99 0.63
C ASP A 120 10.61 11.67 0.29
N GLU A 121 11.56 12.15 1.09
CA GLU A 121 12.97 11.78 0.96
C GLU A 121 13.19 10.26 1.14
N MET A 122 12.56 9.67 2.17
CA MET A 122 12.62 8.24 2.43
C MET A 122 12.03 7.44 1.25
N ARG A 123 10.83 7.81 0.80
CA ARG A 123 10.11 7.16 -0.31
C ARG A 123 10.92 7.20 -1.60
N ILE A 124 11.45 8.36 -1.97
CA ILE A 124 12.28 8.50 -3.18
C ILE A 124 13.58 7.70 -3.05
N SER A 125 14.21 7.67 -1.87
CA SER A 125 15.41 6.87 -1.62
C SER A 125 15.13 5.36 -1.71
N LEU A 126 13.99 4.93 -1.18
CA LEU A 126 13.48 3.56 -1.30
C LEU A 126 13.26 3.17 -2.76
N LEU A 127 12.51 3.97 -3.52
CA LEU A 127 12.25 3.74 -4.95
C LEU A 127 13.55 3.69 -5.76
N LYS A 128 14.50 4.59 -5.50
CA LYS A 128 15.84 4.57 -6.15
C LYS A 128 16.62 3.29 -5.85
N LYS A 129 16.59 2.80 -4.61
CA LYS A 129 17.24 1.54 -4.25
C LYS A 129 16.56 0.35 -4.93
N TYR A 130 15.24 0.32 -4.93
CA TYR A 130 14.49 -0.70 -5.65
C TYR A 130 14.80 -0.67 -7.16
N ALA A 131 14.77 0.50 -7.79
CA ALA A 131 15.13 0.70 -9.20
C ALA A 131 16.51 0.11 -9.51
N LYS A 132 17.49 0.45 -8.67
CA LYS A 132 18.87 -0.05 -8.81
C LYS A 132 18.97 -1.57 -8.66
N ALA A 133 18.17 -2.18 -7.80
CA ALA A 133 18.19 -3.62 -7.60
C ALA A 133 17.57 -4.39 -8.79
N ILE A 134 16.62 -3.78 -9.51
CA ILE A 134 15.90 -4.45 -10.60
C ILE A 134 16.53 -4.26 -11.99
N THR A 135 17.56 -3.40 -12.15
CA THR A 135 18.19 -3.14 -13.47
C THR A 135 18.82 -4.38 -14.10
N THR A 136 19.18 -5.38 -13.29
CA THR A 136 19.73 -6.66 -13.74
C THR A 136 18.66 -7.65 -14.19
N HIS A 137 17.37 -7.28 -14.12
CA HIS A 137 16.24 -8.18 -14.36
C HIS A 137 15.35 -7.71 -15.52
N ARG A 138 14.67 -8.67 -16.16
CA ARG A 138 13.60 -8.41 -17.12
C ARG A 138 12.25 -8.32 -16.43
N ARG A 139 11.30 -7.62 -17.05
CA ARG A 139 9.93 -7.43 -16.56
C ARG A 139 9.23 -8.77 -16.22
N GLY A 140 9.38 -9.78 -17.07
CA GLY A 140 8.78 -11.10 -16.85
C GLY A 140 9.36 -11.85 -15.65
N GLU A 141 10.67 -11.75 -15.45
CA GLU A 141 11.39 -12.36 -14.32
C GLU A 141 10.94 -11.72 -13.01
N LEU A 142 10.96 -10.38 -12.95
CA LEU A 142 10.51 -9.63 -11.78
C LEU A 142 9.04 -9.91 -11.47
N ARG A 143 8.16 -9.94 -12.48
CA ARG A 143 6.74 -10.26 -12.29
C ARG A 143 6.55 -11.65 -11.68
N THR A 144 7.34 -12.63 -12.11
CA THR A 144 7.26 -14.00 -11.58
C THR A 144 7.75 -14.07 -10.14
N ALA A 145 8.91 -13.47 -9.85
CA ALA A 145 9.44 -13.37 -8.49
C ALA A 145 8.45 -12.67 -7.55
N MET A 146 7.84 -11.59 -8.02
CA MET A 146 6.92 -10.80 -7.22
C MET A 146 5.61 -11.54 -6.93
N LYS A 147 5.09 -12.33 -7.87
CA LYS A 147 3.93 -13.21 -7.61
C LYS A 147 4.19 -14.21 -6.48
N GLN A 148 5.41 -14.74 -6.40
CA GLN A 148 5.82 -15.69 -5.35
C GLN A 148 6.10 -15.00 -4.01
N ALA A 149 6.60 -13.75 -4.03
CA ALA A 149 6.74 -12.94 -2.83
C ALA A 149 5.36 -12.59 -2.25
N LEU A 150 4.44 -12.10 -3.10
CA LEU A 150 3.11 -11.69 -2.67
C LEU A 150 2.21 -12.84 -2.23
N SER A 151 2.44 -14.08 -2.68
CA SER A 151 1.69 -15.23 -2.15
C SER A 151 2.01 -15.56 -0.69
N ARG A 152 3.02 -14.91 -0.09
CA ARG A 152 3.37 -15.03 1.34
C ARG A 152 2.95 -13.82 2.17
N CYS A 153 2.57 -12.72 1.52
CA CYS A 153 2.10 -11.54 2.24
C CYS A 153 0.64 -11.77 2.69
N ALA A 154 0.26 -11.16 3.81
CA ALA A 154 -1.16 -11.03 4.10
C ALA A 154 -1.79 -10.11 3.03
N LEU A 155 -3.05 -10.36 2.69
CA LEU A 155 -3.81 -9.50 1.79
C LEU A 155 -4.72 -8.57 2.62
N ILE A 156 -5.80 -8.08 2.02
CA ILE A 156 -6.83 -7.31 2.72
C ILE A 156 -7.62 -8.20 3.68
N ASP A 157 -8.20 -7.62 4.73
CA ASP A 157 -9.04 -8.36 5.67
C ASP A 157 -10.38 -8.78 5.03
N ASN A 158 -10.97 -9.88 5.51
CA ASN A 158 -12.21 -10.43 4.96
C ASN A 158 -13.38 -9.42 4.97
N PRO A 159 -13.63 -8.63 6.04
CA PRO A 159 -14.65 -7.58 6.01
C PRO A 159 -14.46 -6.57 4.87
N THR A 160 -13.23 -6.10 4.65
CA THR A 160 -12.91 -5.17 3.55
C THR A 160 -13.08 -5.83 2.18
N ALA A 161 -12.62 -7.08 2.01
CA ALA A 161 -12.80 -7.82 0.76
C ALA A 161 -14.29 -8.00 0.40
N ALA A 162 -15.09 -8.46 1.35
CA ALA A 162 -16.52 -8.68 1.17
C ALA A 162 -17.26 -7.36 0.89
N ALA A 163 -16.85 -6.26 1.51
CA ALA A 163 -17.44 -4.95 1.22
C ALA A 163 -17.18 -4.50 -0.22
N LEU A 164 -15.95 -4.63 -0.72
CA LEU A 164 -15.63 -4.30 -2.11
C LEU A 164 -16.42 -5.18 -3.10
N GLU A 165 -16.58 -6.46 -2.78
CA GLU A 165 -17.39 -7.38 -3.58
C GLU A 165 -18.86 -6.96 -3.63
N ASP A 166 -19.46 -6.71 -2.47
CA ASP A 166 -20.86 -6.30 -2.36
C ASP A 166 -21.11 -4.97 -3.09
N ILE A 167 -20.24 -3.97 -2.90
CA ILE A 167 -20.34 -2.65 -3.51
C ILE A 167 -20.31 -2.76 -5.04
N THR A 168 -19.29 -3.42 -5.57
CA THR A 168 -19.10 -3.49 -7.04
C THR A 168 -20.12 -4.41 -7.73
N THR A 169 -20.68 -5.39 -7.02
CA THR A 169 -21.71 -6.29 -7.57
C THR A 169 -23.11 -5.69 -7.46
N SER A 170 -23.40 -4.97 -6.38
CA SER A 170 -24.76 -4.44 -6.09
C SER A 170 -24.99 -3.04 -6.65
N THR A 171 -23.91 -2.27 -6.83
CA THR A 171 -23.96 -0.88 -7.32
C THR A 171 -23.10 -0.74 -8.58
N PRO A 172 -23.63 -1.12 -9.76
CA PRO A 172 -22.86 -1.15 -11.01
C PRO A 172 -22.39 0.23 -11.50
N SER A 173 -22.86 1.32 -10.88
CA SER A 173 -22.39 2.67 -11.13
C SER A 173 -21.18 3.09 -10.29
N VAL A 174 -20.66 2.20 -9.42
CA VAL A 174 -19.42 2.42 -8.66
C VAL A 174 -18.23 1.87 -9.43
N GLU A 175 -17.29 2.75 -9.78
CA GLU A 175 -16.01 2.39 -10.38
C GLU A 175 -14.93 2.31 -9.29
N LEU A 176 -14.27 1.16 -9.15
CA LEU A 176 -13.16 0.98 -8.20
C LEU A 176 -11.82 1.32 -8.84
N LEU A 177 -11.08 2.25 -8.23
CA LEU A 177 -9.74 2.65 -8.64
C LEU A 177 -8.74 2.48 -7.48
N LEU A 178 -7.53 2.04 -7.81
CA LEU A 178 -6.43 1.98 -6.86
C LEU A 178 -5.37 3.03 -7.20
N ILE A 179 -5.01 3.90 -6.24
CA ILE A 179 -4.04 4.98 -6.44
C ILE A 179 -2.94 4.90 -5.38
N THR A 180 -1.74 4.51 -5.79
CA THR A 180 -0.67 4.15 -4.84
C THR A 180 0.73 4.54 -5.28
N ASP A 181 1.59 4.92 -4.34
CA ASP A 181 2.99 5.26 -4.65
C ASP A 181 3.87 4.03 -4.90
N MET A 182 3.38 2.82 -4.62
CA MET A 182 4.15 1.59 -4.84
C MET A 182 4.45 1.33 -6.32
N PRO A 183 5.45 0.50 -6.65
CA PRO A 183 5.71 0.09 -8.03
C PRO A 183 4.49 -0.57 -8.68
N ALA A 184 4.16 -0.18 -9.91
CA ALA A 184 3.00 -0.67 -10.65
C ALA A 184 2.99 -2.20 -10.82
N THR A 185 4.15 -2.84 -10.93
CA THR A 185 4.20 -4.31 -10.99
C THR A 185 3.68 -4.94 -9.71
N ILE A 186 3.96 -4.35 -8.55
CA ILE A 186 3.52 -4.83 -7.23
C ILE A 186 2.03 -4.54 -7.06
N ALA A 187 1.61 -3.29 -7.31
CA ALA A 187 0.21 -2.86 -7.20
C ALA A 187 -0.73 -3.75 -8.01
N ASN A 188 -0.40 -4.00 -9.29
CA ASN A 188 -1.21 -4.83 -10.17
C ASN A 188 -1.28 -6.29 -9.71
N ILE A 189 -0.18 -6.85 -9.17
CA ILE A 189 -0.19 -8.23 -8.69
C ILE A 189 -0.99 -8.32 -7.38
N PHE A 190 -0.83 -7.37 -6.47
CA PHE A 190 -1.62 -7.28 -5.24
C PHE A 190 -3.10 -7.18 -5.56
N ALA A 191 -3.48 -6.20 -6.39
CA ALA A 191 -4.85 -5.99 -6.85
C ALA A 191 -5.47 -7.30 -7.40
N SER A 192 -4.78 -7.98 -8.32
CA SER A 192 -5.25 -9.24 -8.91
C SER A 192 -5.37 -10.43 -7.94
N LYS A 193 -4.75 -10.33 -6.76
CA LYS A 193 -4.76 -11.39 -5.74
C LYS A 193 -5.72 -11.09 -4.59
N ALA A 194 -5.84 -9.82 -4.23
CA ALA A 194 -6.56 -9.37 -3.04
C ALA A 194 -8.01 -8.98 -3.33
N ILE A 195 -8.32 -8.63 -4.58
CA ILE A 195 -9.61 -8.08 -4.97
C ILE A 195 -10.12 -8.91 -6.14
N GLU A 196 -11.22 -9.64 -5.92
CA GLU A 196 -11.81 -10.53 -6.93
C GLU A 196 -12.78 -9.81 -7.88
N VAL A 197 -13.05 -8.54 -7.62
CA VAL A 197 -13.98 -7.72 -8.39
C VAL A 197 -13.27 -6.84 -9.42
N PRO A 198 -13.99 -6.36 -10.46
CA PRO A 198 -13.42 -5.49 -11.47
C PRO A 198 -12.81 -4.23 -10.86
N ILE A 199 -11.55 -3.96 -11.22
CA ILE A 199 -10.85 -2.72 -10.89
C ILE A 199 -10.70 -1.95 -12.20
N GLN A 200 -11.24 -0.74 -12.24
CA GLN A 200 -11.25 0.09 -13.43
C GLN A 200 -9.83 0.54 -13.80
N ALA A 201 -9.06 0.96 -12.81
CA ALA A 201 -7.66 1.35 -13.01
C ALA A 201 -6.80 1.13 -11.76
N VAL A 202 -5.53 0.78 -12.00
CA VAL A 202 -4.46 0.79 -10.99
C VAL A 202 -3.43 1.83 -11.39
N VAL A 203 -3.45 2.98 -10.71
CA VAL A 203 -2.47 4.04 -10.89
C VAL A 203 -1.35 3.88 -9.87
N ALA A 204 -0.14 3.68 -10.38
CA ALA A 204 1.02 3.37 -9.55
C ALA A 204 2.33 3.87 -10.18
N THR A 205 3.40 3.90 -9.38
CA THR A 205 4.74 4.32 -9.83
C THR A 205 5.25 3.40 -10.94
N LYS A 206 5.57 3.95 -12.11
CA LYS A 206 6.03 3.18 -13.28
C LYS A 206 7.56 3.18 -13.35
N PHE A 207 8.14 2.02 -13.62
CA PHE A 207 9.57 1.85 -13.86
C PHE A 207 9.81 1.59 -15.34
N GLU A 208 10.77 2.31 -15.90
CA GLU A 208 11.11 2.23 -17.31
C GLU A 208 11.83 0.95 -17.67
N THR A 209 11.57 0.48 -18.89
CA THR A 209 12.28 -0.66 -19.46
C THR A 209 12.78 -0.34 -20.85
N ASP A 210 13.94 -0.88 -21.19
CA ASP A 210 14.44 -0.86 -22.55
C ASP A 210 13.61 -1.77 -23.49
N GLN A 211 14.02 -1.78 -24.75
CA GLN A 211 13.40 -2.55 -25.85
C GLN A 211 13.39 -4.07 -25.60
N THR A 212 14.28 -4.56 -24.73
CA THR A 212 14.39 -5.99 -24.35
C THR A 212 13.54 -6.33 -23.11
N GLY A 213 12.83 -5.34 -22.57
CA GLY A 213 12.04 -5.48 -21.35
C GLY A 213 12.88 -5.50 -20.08
N ARG A 214 14.15 -5.07 -20.12
CA ARG A 214 15.02 -4.92 -18.95
C ARG A 214 14.84 -3.55 -18.33
N PHE A 215 14.83 -3.47 -16.99
CA PHE A 215 14.65 -2.19 -16.31
C PHE A 215 15.87 -1.26 -16.47
N THR A 216 15.62 0.02 -16.75
CA THR A 216 16.69 1.03 -16.90
C THR A 216 17.14 1.58 -15.56
N GLY A 217 16.28 1.52 -14.55
CA GLY A 217 16.46 2.16 -13.24
C GLY A 217 15.76 3.53 -13.13
N ASP A 218 15.21 4.03 -14.23
CA ASP A 218 14.38 5.24 -14.21
C ASP A 218 12.95 4.90 -13.79
N PHE A 219 12.29 5.85 -13.13
CA PHE A 219 10.90 5.71 -12.71
C PHE A 219 10.17 7.03 -12.68
N TYR A 220 8.85 6.96 -12.87
CA TYR A 220 7.93 8.07 -12.77
C TYR A 220 7.01 7.84 -11.57
N SER A 221 7.25 8.59 -10.50
CA SER A 221 6.36 8.61 -9.34
C SER A 221 5.09 9.36 -9.67
N ILE A 222 3.98 8.90 -9.09
CA ILE A 222 2.70 9.57 -9.28
C ILE A 222 2.54 10.76 -8.32
N ASN A 223 1.67 11.69 -8.70
CA ASN A 223 1.08 12.66 -7.79
C ASN A 223 -0.41 12.29 -7.67
N LYS A 224 -0.84 11.83 -6.50
CA LYS A 224 -2.16 11.23 -6.31
C LYS A 224 -3.29 12.23 -6.58
N SER A 225 -3.18 13.44 -6.04
CA SER A 225 -4.12 14.54 -6.28
C SER A 225 -4.29 14.86 -7.77
N ARG A 226 -3.18 15.13 -8.47
CA ARG A 226 -3.22 15.44 -9.90
C ARG A 226 -3.78 14.29 -10.74
N MET A 227 -3.48 13.05 -10.35
CA MET A 227 -4.01 11.89 -11.05
C MET A 227 -5.51 11.74 -10.83
N LEU A 228 -5.98 11.92 -9.59
CA LEU A 228 -7.40 11.86 -9.26
C LEU A 228 -8.17 12.93 -10.03
N THR A 229 -7.68 14.17 -10.08
CA THR A 229 -8.28 15.24 -10.89
C THR A 229 -8.33 14.88 -12.37
N ALA A 230 -7.24 14.37 -12.95
CA ALA A 230 -7.22 14.01 -14.36
C ALA A 230 -8.17 12.84 -14.70
N LEU A 231 -8.34 11.89 -13.77
CA LEU A 231 -9.26 10.78 -13.91
C LEU A 231 -10.72 11.25 -13.79
N ASP A 232 -11.00 12.12 -12.84
CA ASP A 232 -12.32 12.72 -12.66
C ASP A 232 -12.76 13.51 -13.89
N GLU A 233 -11.88 14.35 -14.45
CA GLU A 233 -12.13 15.06 -15.70
C GLU A 233 -12.35 14.12 -16.90
N GLN A 234 -11.69 12.96 -16.92
CA GLN A 234 -11.79 12.00 -18.02
C GLN A 234 -13.07 11.16 -17.97
N HIS A 235 -13.48 10.75 -16.76
CA HIS A 235 -14.62 9.86 -16.56
C HIS A 235 -15.91 10.62 -16.26
N ASN A 236 -15.82 11.89 -15.82
CA ASN A 236 -16.93 12.76 -15.47
C ASN A 236 -17.86 12.09 -14.44
N TRP A 237 -17.27 11.65 -13.32
CA TRP A 237 -18.02 11.04 -12.23
C TRP A 237 -18.90 12.07 -11.53
N ASP A 238 -20.04 11.63 -11.00
CA ASP A 238 -20.94 12.50 -10.24
C ASP A 238 -20.45 12.65 -8.78
N HIS A 239 -19.79 11.63 -8.26
CA HIS A 239 -19.20 11.61 -6.92
C HIS A 239 -17.84 10.92 -6.88
N VAL A 240 -16.92 11.45 -6.08
CA VAL A 240 -15.58 10.90 -5.84
C VAL A 240 -15.38 10.66 -4.35
N ILE A 241 -15.16 9.40 -3.99
CA ILE A 241 -14.76 8.99 -2.64
C ILE A 241 -13.30 8.56 -2.70
N ALA A 242 -12.44 9.17 -1.86
CA ALA A 242 -11.04 8.80 -1.78
C ALA A 242 -10.67 8.29 -0.38
N ALA A 243 -9.77 7.31 -0.28
CA ALA A 243 -9.28 6.80 1.00
C ALA A 243 -7.76 6.67 1.04
N GLY A 244 -7.18 6.95 2.20
CA GLY A 244 -5.74 6.95 2.39
C GLY A 244 -5.29 6.97 3.85
N ASP A 245 -4.00 6.68 4.10
CA ASP A 245 -3.45 6.60 5.46
C ASP A 245 -2.20 7.48 5.68
N THR A 246 -1.76 8.23 4.66
CA THR A 246 -0.62 9.15 4.75
C THR A 246 -1.01 10.59 4.43
N VAL A 247 -0.11 11.52 4.75
CA VAL A 247 -0.24 12.93 4.34
C VAL A 247 -0.23 13.13 2.82
N ARG A 248 0.38 12.21 2.05
CA ARG A 248 0.30 12.29 0.59
C ARG A 248 -1.09 11.94 0.08
N ASP A 249 -1.81 11.09 0.81
CA ASP A 249 -3.20 10.76 0.48
C ASP A 249 -4.16 11.87 0.83
N LEU A 250 -3.89 12.66 1.87
CA LEU A 250 -4.63 13.89 2.15
C LEU A 250 -4.68 14.83 0.95
N GLN A 251 -3.73 14.73 0.01
CA GLN A 251 -3.80 15.54 -1.22
C GLN A 251 -4.95 15.15 -2.14
N MET A 252 -5.50 13.93 -2.02
CA MET A 252 -6.70 13.50 -2.75
C MET A 252 -7.96 14.14 -2.19
N GLN A 253 -7.95 14.59 -0.93
CA GLN A 253 -9.06 15.24 -0.24
C GLN A 253 -9.60 16.45 -1.01
N SER A 254 -8.75 17.21 -1.71
CA SER A 254 -9.19 18.41 -2.46
C SER A 254 -10.06 18.11 -3.67
N THR A 255 -10.05 16.86 -4.15
CA THR A 255 -10.79 16.44 -5.34
C THR A 255 -11.95 15.51 -4.98
N ALA A 256 -11.90 14.87 -3.81
CA ALA A 256 -12.95 13.97 -3.37
C ALA A 256 -14.12 14.76 -2.76
N ASP A 257 -15.34 14.32 -3.04
CA ASP A 257 -16.53 14.76 -2.29
C ASP A 257 -16.54 14.22 -0.86
N GLN A 258 -15.91 13.06 -0.68
CA GLN A 258 -15.67 12.48 0.63
C GLN A 258 -14.28 11.84 0.74
N PHE A 259 -13.52 12.22 1.75
CA PHE A 259 -12.22 11.66 2.08
C PHE A 259 -12.27 10.80 3.35
N ILE A 260 -11.84 9.54 3.21
CA ILE A 260 -11.76 8.55 4.28
C ILE A 260 -10.29 8.43 4.72
N ALA A 261 -9.97 9.08 5.82
CA ALA A 261 -8.68 9.00 6.48
C ALA A 261 -8.60 7.72 7.34
N VAL A 262 -7.81 6.75 6.90
CA VAL A 262 -7.68 5.45 7.56
C VAL A 262 -6.50 5.47 8.52
N SER A 263 -6.71 5.02 9.76
CA SER A 263 -5.64 4.81 10.74
C SER A 263 -4.76 3.61 10.36
N GLY A 264 -3.89 3.81 9.37
CA GLY A 264 -2.86 2.88 8.91
C GLY A 264 -1.51 3.10 9.59
N GLN A 265 -0.42 2.77 8.88
CA GLN A 265 0.96 3.00 9.36
C GLN A 265 1.48 4.39 8.99
N GLY A 266 0.80 5.09 8.08
CA GLY A 266 1.14 6.41 7.57
C GLY A 266 0.81 7.58 8.51
N ARG A 267 0.12 7.32 9.64
CA ARG A 267 -0.18 8.27 10.72
C ARG A 267 -0.90 9.53 10.25
N ILE A 268 -1.86 9.38 9.34
CA ILE A 268 -2.70 10.48 8.85
C ILE A 268 -3.39 11.26 9.98
N ASP A 269 -3.67 10.60 11.11
CA ASP A 269 -4.32 11.16 12.30
C ASP A 269 -3.57 12.38 12.88
N GLU A 270 -2.24 12.41 12.78
CA GLU A 270 -1.44 13.56 13.25
C GLU A 270 -1.55 14.80 12.35
N HIS A 271 -2.17 14.65 11.19
CA HIS A 271 -2.19 15.67 10.14
C HIS A 271 -3.60 16.07 9.70
N LEU A 272 -4.63 15.40 10.21
CA LEU A 272 -6.02 15.77 9.97
C LEU A 272 -6.33 17.11 10.63
N GLN A 273 -7.02 17.97 9.89
CA GLN A 273 -7.54 19.24 10.39
C GLN A 273 -9.05 19.09 10.61
N GLU A 274 -9.55 19.59 11.73
CA GLU A 274 -10.99 19.64 11.98
C GLU A 274 -11.68 20.60 10.98
N PRO A 275 -12.94 20.34 10.58
CA PRO A 275 -13.83 19.29 11.11
C PRO A 275 -13.69 17.93 10.39
N TYR A 276 -13.67 16.84 11.15
CA TYR A 276 -13.84 15.47 10.63
C TYR A 276 -14.70 14.64 11.59
N VAL A 277 -15.37 13.61 11.08
CA VAL A 277 -16.15 12.66 11.90
C VAL A 277 -15.37 11.39 12.12
N THR A 278 -15.26 10.96 13.38
CA THR A 278 -14.61 9.68 13.72
C THR A 278 -15.63 8.55 13.70
N VAL A 279 -15.36 7.52 12.92
CA VAL A 279 -16.22 6.33 12.87
C VAL A 279 -16.15 5.56 14.18
N SER A 280 -17.31 5.09 14.63
CA SER A 280 -17.42 4.08 15.69
C SER A 280 -18.21 2.88 15.18
N GLU A 281 -17.86 1.66 15.62
CA GLU A 281 -18.62 0.45 15.26
C GLU A 281 -20.09 0.54 15.68
N SER A 282 -20.38 1.26 16.76
CA SER A 282 -21.74 1.44 17.29
C SER A 282 -22.60 2.41 16.50
N ASN A 283 -22.02 3.27 15.66
CA ASN A 283 -22.77 4.28 14.91
C ASN A 283 -22.07 4.68 13.59
N PRO A 284 -21.95 3.75 12.64
CA PRO A 284 -21.29 4.03 11.37
C PRO A 284 -22.07 5.06 10.53
N GLU A 285 -23.40 5.15 10.67
CA GLU A 285 -24.26 6.06 9.90
C GLU A 285 -23.98 7.55 10.12
N SER A 286 -23.24 7.91 11.18
CA SER A 286 -22.86 9.30 11.46
C SER A 286 -22.01 9.97 10.39
N ILE A 287 -21.54 9.23 9.38
CA ILE A 287 -20.63 9.72 8.33
C ILE A 287 -21.31 10.14 7.03
N HIS A 288 -22.63 9.92 6.87
CA HIS A 288 -23.34 10.07 5.59
C HIS A 288 -23.34 11.49 4.99
N GLU A 289 -22.97 12.51 5.76
CA GLU A 289 -22.92 13.91 5.28
C GLU A 289 -21.56 14.58 5.54
N SER A 290 -20.58 13.80 6.00
CA SER A 290 -19.27 14.34 6.35
C SER A 290 -18.32 14.27 5.19
N HIS A 291 -17.77 15.41 4.77
CA HIS A 291 -16.69 15.44 3.78
C HIS A 291 -15.48 14.65 4.25
N ASP A 292 -15.10 14.77 5.54
CA ASP A 292 -13.92 14.12 6.09
C ASP A 292 -14.29 13.10 7.17
N VAL A 293 -13.86 11.86 6.96
CA VAL A 293 -14.15 10.72 7.84
C VAL A 293 -12.85 10.11 8.32
N TYR A 294 -12.68 9.96 9.63
CA TYR A 294 -11.55 9.26 10.23
C TYR A 294 -11.96 7.85 10.68
N VAL A 295 -11.22 6.83 10.22
CA VAL A 295 -11.46 5.42 10.51
C VAL A 295 -10.37 4.89 11.46
N PRO A 296 -10.69 4.69 12.76
CA PRO A 296 -9.77 4.09 13.71
C PRO A 296 -9.31 2.69 13.30
N LYS A 297 -8.23 2.21 13.90
CA LYS A 297 -7.62 0.92 13.57
C LYS A 297 -8.53 -0.27 13.85
N GLU A 298 -9.36 -0.13 14.86
CA GLU A 298 -10.26 -1.15 15.39
C GLU A 298 -11.47 -1.35 14.47
N VAL A 299 -11.87 -0.29 13.75
CA VAL A 299 -13.02 -0.32 12.84
C VAL A 299 -12.60 -0.87 11.48
N PRO A 300 -13.16 -1.97 10.98
CA PRO A 300 -12.84 -2.49 9.65
C PRO A 300 -13.24 -1.50 8.55
N LEU A 301 -12.35 -1.29 7.57
CA LEU A 301 -12.61 -0.35 6.46
C LEU A 301 -13.86 -0.76 5.67
N GLY A 302 -14.09 -2.06 5.49
CA GLY A 302 -15.29 -2.56 4.81
C GLY A 302 -16.62 -2.09 5.41
N VAL A 303 -16.69 -1.88 6.74
CA VAL A 303 -17.91 -1.33 7.39
C VAL A 303 -18.17 0.10 6.90
N VAL A 304 -17.11 0.90 6.84
CA VAL A 304 -17.17 2.31 6.41
C VAL A 304 -17.53 2.42 4.93
N LEU A 305 -16.89 1.61 4.08
CA LEU A 305 -17.13 1.62 2.64
C LEU A 305 -18.61 1.31 2.32
N ARG A 306 -19.21 0.33 2.99
CA ARG A 306 -20.63 0.01 2.80
C ARG A 306 -21.54 1.15 3.18
N THR A 307 -21.28 1.78 4.32
CA THR A 307 -22.07 2.94 4.76
C THR A 307 -21.98 4.09 3.76
N VAL A 308 -20.77 4.44 3.33
CA VAL A 308 -20.56 5.56 2.39
C VAL A 308 -21.22 5.33 1.03
N ILE A 309 -21.25 4.09 0.53
CA ILE A 309 -21.78 3.76 -0.81
C ILE A 309 -23.29 3.45 -0.80
N SER A 310 -23.91 3.23 0.37
CA SER A 310 -25.34 2.89 0.46
C SER A 310 -26.30 4.09 0.32
N THR A 311 -25.77 5.26 -0.03
CA THR A 311 -26.51 6.49 -0.36
C THR A 311 -26.57 6.72 -1.86
#